data_AF-A0A966P9M9-F1
#
_entry.id   AF-A0A966P9M9-F1
#
_cell.length_a   1.000
_cell.length_b   1.000
_cell.length_c   1.000
_cell.angle_alpha   90.00
_cell.angle_beta   90.00
_cell.angle_gamma   90.00
#
_symmetry.space_group_name_H-M   'P 1'
#
loop_
_entity.id
_entity.type
_entity.pdbx_description
1 polymer ?
#
loop_
_entity_poly.entity_id
_entity_poly.type
_entity_poly.pdbx_seq_one_letter_code
_entity_poly.pdbx_strand_id
1 'polypeptide(L)'
;MATTNDLKNGMTLDIEGQLWNVVEFQHVKPGKGPAFVRTKLKNVLSGKVVERTFNAGVKVDVAILEKREMQFLYKDNAGYVFMDSTTFDQVTIPEETVTEASNYLLENMEVIVAIHEGNPLYIELPPSVALRVTYTEPGLQGDRSSAGSKPATVETGITVQVPLFIKQDELILIDTRSGDYLGRAN
;
A
#
# COMPACT_ATOMS: atom_id res chain seq x y z
N MET A 1 -25.55 14.53 -2.04
CA MET A 1 -24.37 15.16 -1.42
C MET A 1 -24.31 14.68 0.01
N ALA A 2 -23.21 14.05 0.40
CA ALA A 2 -23.01 13.61 1.76
C ALA A 2 -22.72 14.82 2.66
N THR A 3 -23.00 14.66 3.95
CA THR A 3 -22.67 15.65 4.97
C THR A 3 -21.67 15.06 5.95
N THR A 4 -21.10 15.90 6.82
CA THR A 4 -20.19 15.45 7.88
C THR A 4 -20.82 14.44 8.84
N ASN A 5 -22.15 14.36 8.89
CA ASN A 5 -22.87 13.35 9.68
C ASN A 5 -22.87 11.96 9.02
N ASP A 6 -22.65 11.89 7.71
CA ASP A 6 -22.65 10.65 6.92
C ASP A 6 -21.26 10.00 6.87
N LEU A 7 -20.25 10.63 7.48
CA LEU A 7 -18.88 10.15 7.49
C LEU A 7 -18.77 8.77 8.15
N LYS A 8 -18.01 7.90 7.49
CA LYS A 8 -17.67 6.55 7.97
C LYS A 8 -16.19 6.29 7.76
N ASN A 9 -15.62 5.42 8.59
CA ASN A 9 -14.26 4.94 8.38
C ASN A 9 -14.17 4.25 7.01
N GLY A 10 -13.10 4.53 6.27
CA GLY A 10 -12.87 4.04 4.92
C GLY A 10 -13.51 4.88 3.80
N MET A 11 -14.32 5.90 4.11
CA MET A 11 -14.79 6.83 3.08
C MET A 11 -13.64 7.69 2.55
N THR A 12 -13.61 7.90 1.24
CA THR A 12 -12.69 8.84 0.59
C THR A 12 -13.41 10.16 0.32
N LEU A 13 -12.82 11.25 0.79
CA LEU A 13 -13.31 12.61 0.59
C LEU A 13 -12.41 13.32 -0.42
N ASP A 14 -13.01 14.12 -1.30
CA ASP A 14 -12.29 15.14 -2.04
C ASP A 14 -12.32 16.42 -1.22
N ILE A 15 -11.14 16.89 -0.83
CA ILE A 15 -10.98 18.14 -0.11
C ILE A 15 -9.93 18.97 -0.83
N GLU A 16 -10.38 20.06 -1.46
CA GLU A 16 -9.52 21.01 -2.17
C GLU A 16 -8.72 20.35 -3.31
N GLY A 17 -9.32 19.36 -3.99
CA GLY A 17 -8.71 18.63 -5.10
C GLY A 17 -7.74 17.52 -4.65
N GLN A 18 -7.73 17.19 -3.36
CA GLN A 18 -6.94 16.11 -2.79
C GLN A 18 -7.83 15.04 -2.21
N LEU A 19 -7.46 13.78 -2.44
CA LEU A 19 -8.20 12.63 -1.96
C LEU A 19 -7.73 12.22 -0.56
N TRP A 20 -8.67 12.11 0.37
CA TRP A 20 -8.42 11.81 1.78
C TRP A 20 -9.31 10.67 2.26
N ASN A 21 -8.69 9.59 2.73
CA ASN A 21 -9.39 8.50 3.41
C ASN A 21 -9.65 8.84 4.88
N VAL A 22 -10.90 8.68 5.31
CA VAL A 22 -11.29 8.79 6.72
C VAL A 22 -10.81 7.55 7.46
N VAL A 23 -9.76 7.70 8.26
CA VAL A 23 -9.23 6.62 9.10
C VAL A 23 -10.11 6.46 10.34
N GLU A 24 -10.47 7.58 10.95
CA GLU A 24 -11.26 7.64 12.17
C GLU A 24 -12.09 8.92 12.18
N PHE A 25 -13.30 8.87 12.74
CA PHE A 25 -14.10 10.05 13.00
C PHE A 25 -14.77 9.97 14.37
N GLN A 26 -15.00 11.14 14.98
CA GLN A 26 -15.67 11.27 16.27
C GLN A 26 -16.67 12.42 16.22
N HIS A 27 -17.94 12.09 16.43
CA HIS A 27 -18.99 13.09 16.62
C HIS A 27 -18.97 13.62 18.05
N VAL A 28 -18.80 14.92 18.21
CA VAL A 28 -18.76 15.58 19.51
C VAL A 28 -19.93 16.54 19.63
N LYS A 29 -20.77 16.30 20.64
CA LYS A 29 -21.86 17.20 21.05
C LYS A 29 -21.47 17.85 22.37
N PRO A 30 -20.86 19.06 22.37
CA PRO A 30 -20.48 19.72 23.61
C PRO A 30 -21.74 20.13 24.39
N GLY A 31 -21.67 20.11 25.73
CA GLY A 31 -22.80 20.55 26.57
C GLY A 31 -23.20 22.02 26.36
N LYS A 32 -22.30 22.82 25.76
CA LYS A 32 -22.55 24.20 25.32
C LYS A 32 -21.77 24.46 24.01
N GLY A 33 -22.48 24.85 22.95
CA GLY A 33 -21.90 25.16 21.63
C GLY A 33 -22.41 24.25 20.50
N PRO A 34 -22.04 24.54 19.24
CA PRO A 34 -22.45 23.72 18.09
C PRO A 34 -21.72 22.36 18.09
N ALA A 35 -22.37 21.34 17.54
CA ALA A 35 -21.77 20.03 17.34
C ALA A 35 -20.71 20.06 16.23
N PHE A 36 -19.67 19.25 16.37
CA PHE A 36 -18.60 19.12 15.39
C PHE A 36 -18.14 17.67 15.27
N VAL A 37 -17.45 17.36 14.18
CA VAL A 37 -16.88 16.05 13.88
C VAL A 37 -15.37 16.20 13.80
N ARG A 38 -14.63 15.51 14.67
CA ARG A 38 -13.18 15.37 14.54
C ARG A 38 -12.90 14.20 13.62
N THR A 39 -11.96 14.36 12.71
CA THR A 39 -11.59 13.31 11.77
C THR A 39 -10.08 13.16 11.72
N LYS A 40 -9.63 11.93 11.60
CA LYS A 40 -8.26 11.58 11.23
C LYS A 40 -8.29 11.14 9.78
N LEU A 41 -7.66 11.93 8.93
CA LEU A 41 -7.68 11.77 7.48
C LEU A 41 -6.28 11.32 7.02
N LYS A 42 -6.22 10.32 6.15
CA LYS A 42 -4.99 9.88 5.49
C LYS A 42 -5.06 10.25 4.02
N ASN A 43 -4.10 11.03 3.53
CA ASN A 43 -4.03 11.36 2.11
C ASN A 43 -3.80 10.08 1.31
N VAL A 44 -4.56 9.90 0.23
CA VAL A 44 -4.53 8.68 -0.58
C VAL A 44 -3.18 8.49 -1.28
N LEU A 45 -2.61 9.57 -1.83
CA LEU A 45 -1.36 9.50 -2.61
C LEU A 45 -0.12 9.57 -1.70
N SER A 46 -0.04 10.58 -0.83
CA SER A 46 1.15 10.81 0.00
C SER A 46 1.18 9.98 1.29
N GLY A 47 0.08 9.31 1.65
CA GLY A 47 -0.03 8.58 2.92
C GLY A 47 -0.02 9.45 4.19
N LYS A 48 0.13 10.78 4.07
CA LYS A 48 0.19 11.73 5.18
C LYS A 48 -1.11 11.68 5.99
N VAL A 49 -0.98 11.54 7.31
CA VAL A 49 -2.11 11.58 8.23
C VAL A 49 -2.25 12.97 8.84
N VAL A 50 -3.46 13.53 8.80
CA VAL A 50 -3.80 14.83 9.37
C VAL A 50 -5.08 14.74 10.19
N GLU A 51 -5.20 15.58 11.20
CA GLU A 51 -6.44 15.74 11.96
C GLU A 51 -7.16 16.99 11.48
N ARG A 52 -8.44 16.86 11.11
CA ARG A 52 -9.29 17.97 10.67
C ARG A 52 -10.61 17.93 11.43
N THR A 53 -11.06 19.09 11.89
CA THR A 53 -12.37 19.23 12.54
C THR A 53 -13.33 19.91 11.58
N PHE A 54 -14.54 19.35 11.44
CA PHE A 54 -15.61 19.92 10.65
C PHE A 54 -16.80 20.26 11.54
N ASN A 55 -17.53 21.32 11.19
CA ASN A 55 -18.83 21.57 11.82
C ASN A 55 -19.83 20.47 11.40
N ALA A 56 -20.73 20.10 12.31
CA ALA A 56 -21.75 19.10 11.99
C ALA A 56 -22.72 19.61 10.91
N GLY A 57 -23.07 18.76 9.96
CA GLY A 57 -23.99 19.08 8.85
C GLY A 57 -23.37 19.86 7.67
N VAL A 58 -22.05 20.09 7.66
CA VAL A 58 -21.36 20.68 6.51
C VAL A 58 -21.36 19.67 5.36
N LYS A 59 -21.53 20.16 4.13
CA LYS A 59 -21.45 19.34 2.92
C LYS A 59 -20.01 18.87 2.70
N VAL A 60 -19.86 17.62 2.30
CA VAL A 60 -18.57 17.03 1.93
C VAL A 60 -18.68 16.37 0.58
N ASP A 61 -17.63 16.51 -0.23
CA ASP A 61 -17.53 15.85 -1.51
C ASP A 61 -16.90 14.48 -1.30
N VAL A 62 -17.59 13.45 -1.77
CA VAL A 62 -17.17 12.04 -1.62
C VAL A 62 -16.63 11.59 -2.96
N ALA A 63 -15.39 11.14 -2.95
CA ALA A 63 -14.76 10.52 -4.10
C ALA A 63 -15.01 9.01 -4.03
N ILE A 64 -15.45 8.42 -5.14
CA ILE A 64 -15.55 6.96 -5.25
C ILE A 64 -14.23 6.45 -5.81
N LEU A 65 -13.57 5.61 -5.02
CA LEU A 65 -12.42 4.82 -5.45
C LEU A 65 -12.92 3.46 -5.93
N GLU A 66 -12.68 3.16 -7.19
CA GLU A 66 -12.88 1.82 -7.74
C GLU A 66 -11.64 0.98 -7.46
N LYS A 67 -11.78 -0.06 -6.64
CA LYS A 67 -10.73 -1.05 -6.42
C LYS A 67 -10.93 -2.18 -7.40
N ARG A 68 -9.98 -2.40 -8.30
CA ARG A 68 -10.01 -3.50 -9.28
C ARG A 68 -8.88 -4.48 -8.99
N GLU A 69 -9.21 -5.75 -9.00
CA GLU A 69 -8.22 -6.82 -8.95
C GLU A 69 -7.58 -6.95 -10.33
N MET A 70 -6.26 -6.85 -10.38
CA MET A 70 -5.49 -6.94 -11.60
C MET A 70 -4.26 -7.82 -11.41
N GLN A 71 -3.81 -8.45 -12.48
CA GLN A 71 -2.59 -9.23 -12.52
C GLN A 71 -1.47 -8.43 -13.18
N PHE A 72 -0.32 -8.31 -12.54
CA PHE A 72 0.86 -7.73 -13.18
C PHE A 72 1.39 -8.68 -14.25
N LEU A 73 1.58 -8.19 -15.48
CA LEU A 73 2.10 -8.98 -16.58
C LEU A 73 3.60 -8.78 -16.76
N TYR A 74 4.03 -7.57 -17.09
CA TYR A 74 5.42 -7.22 -17.37
C TYR A 74 5.61 -5.69 -17.32
N LYS A 75 6.86 -5.25 -17.22
CA LYS A 75 7.26 -3.85 -17.37
C LYS A 75 7.75 -3.58 -18.79
N ASP A 76 7.28 -2.52 -19.42
CA ASP A 76 7.81 -2.02 -20.69
C ASP A 76 8.42 -0.61 -20.53
N ASN A 77 8.76 0.05 -21.64
CA ASN A 77 9.35 1.40 -21.60
C ASN A 77 8.35 2.50 -21.19
N ALA A 78 7.04 2.23 -21.28
CA ALA A 78 5.98 3.18 -20.97
C ALA A 78 5.49 3.03 -19.51
N GLY A 79 5.58 1.84 -18.93
CA GLY A 79 5.22 1.59 -17.54
C GLY A 79 5.04 0.11 -17.21
N TYR A 80 4.19 -0.14 -16.23
CA TYR A 80 3.84 -1.49 -15.76
C TYR A 80 2.51 -1.90 -16.40
N VAL A 81 2.50 -3.03 -17.09
CA VAL A 81 1.30 -3.55 -17.74
C VAL A 81 0.59 -4.51 -16.79
N PHE A 82 -0.69 -4.22 -16.55
CA PHE A 82 -1.58 -5.04 -15.72
C PHE A 82 -2.75 -5.54 -16.57
N MET A 83 -3.33 -6.67 -16.18
CA MET A 83 -4.54 -7.23 -16.78
C MET A 83 -5.65 -7.27 -15.73
N ASP A 84 -6.82 -6.71 -16.06
CA ASP A 84 -7.99 -6.78 -15.19
C ASP A 84 -8.49 -8.23 -15.07
N SER A 85 -8.63 -8.72 -13.84
CA SER A 85 -9.01 -10.12 -13.58
C SER A 85 -10.45 -10.45 -14.00
N THR A 86 -11.30 -9.44 -14.21
CA THR A 86 -12.71 -9.60 -14.60
C THR A 86 -12.90 -9.42 -16.11
N THR A 87 -12.33 -8.36 -16.69
CA THR A 87 -12.55 -8.05 -18.11
C THR A 87 -11.45 -8.58 -19.04
N PHE A 88 -10.30 -8.96 -18.48
CA PHE A 88 -9.09 -9.33 -19.22
C PHE A 88 -8.51 -8.19 -20.08
N ASP A 89 -8.95 -6.95 -19.84
CA ASP A 89 -8.39 -5.78 -20.49
C ASP A 89 -7.02 -5.45 -19.90
N GLN A 90 -6.08 -5.03 -20.77
CA GLN A 90 -4.75 -4.60 -20.34
C GLN A 90 -4.72 -3.08 -20.12
N VAL A 91 -4.10 -2.67 -19.02
CA VAL A 91 -3.89 -1.26 -18.67
C VAL A 91 -2.41 -1.06 -18.36
N THR A 92 -1.81 -0.03 -18.98
CA THR A 92 -0.46 0.42 -18.64
C THR A 92 -0.55 1.48 -17.57
N ILE A 93 0.14 1.26 -16.44
CA ILE A 93 0.22 2.18 -15.32
C ILE A 93 1.63 2.79 -15.28
N PRO A 94 1.78 4.12 -15.22
CA PRO A 94 3.08 4.78 -15.12
C PRO A 94 3.88 4.35 -13.89
N GLU A 95 5.20 4.34 -14.00
CA GLU A 95 6.12 4.00 -12.90
C GLU A 95 5.92 4.90 -11.67
N GLU A 96 5.59 6.17 -11.88
CA GLU A 96 5.30 7.14 -10.80
C GLU A 96 4.11 6.72 -9.92
N THR A 97 3.14 6.00 -10.48
CA THR A 97 1.96 5.50 -9.74
C THR A 97 2.27 4.22 -8.98
N VAL A 98 3.22 3.42 -9.47
CA VAL A 98 3.64 2.15 -8.86
C VAL A 98 4.67 2.37 -7.75
N THR A 99 5.63 3.29 -7.98
CA THR A 99 6.75 3.72 -7.11
C THR A 99 7.22 2.68 -6.08
N GLU A 100 6.69 2.67 -4.85
CA GLU A 100 7.22 1.79 -3.79
C GLU A 100 6.88 0.32 -4.01
N ALA A 101 5.74 0.05 -4.65
CA ALA A 101 5.27 -1.31 -4.87
C ALA A 101 6.11 -2.04 -5.93
N SER A 102 6.83 -1.33 -6.82
CA SER A 102 7.70 -1.98 -7.82
C SER A 102 8.82 -2.80 -7.17
N ASN A 103 9.20 -2.46 -5.94
CA ASN A 103 10.24 -3.15 -5.18
C ASN A 103 9.90 -4.62 -4.87
N TYR A 104 8.60 -4.93 -4.81
CA TYR A 104 8.08 -6.22 -4.36
C TYR A 104 7.23 -6.92 -5.41
N LEU A 105 7.08 -6.32 -6.60
CA LEU A 105 6.19 -6.80 -7.65
C LEU A 105 6.89 -7.88 -8.50
N LEU A 106 6.22 -9.01 -8.68
CA LEU A 106 6.65 -10.10 -9.58
C LEU A 106 5.64 -10.32 -10.68
N GLU A 107 6.11 -10.72 -11.86
CA GLU A 107 5.24 -11.11 -12.96
C GLU A 107 4.22 -12.17 -12.51
N ASN A 108 3.00 -12.05 -13.02
CA ASN A 108 1.82 -12.84 -12.67
C ASN A 108 1.26 -12.60 -11.25
N MET A 109 1.78 -11.65 -10.48
CA MET A 109 1.26 -11.31 -9.15
C MET A 109 -0.09 -10.59 -9.25
N GLU A 110 -1.05 -11.01 -8.43
CA GLU A 110 -2.33 -10.33 -8.25
C GLU A 110 -2.17 -9.14 -7.29
N VAL A 111 -2.69 -7.99 -7.71
CA VAL A 111 -2.66 -6.73 -6.97
C VAL A 111 -4.02 -6.04 -7.06
N ILE A 112 -4.26 -5.09 -6.18
CA ILE A 112 -5.45 -4.24 -6.27
C ILE A 112 -5.02 -2.86 -6.78
N VAL A 113 -5.63 -2.41 -7.87
CA VAL A 113 -5.41 -1.06 -8.41
C VAL A 113 -6.57 -0.16 -7.98
N ALA A 114 -6.25 0.93 -7.30
CA ALA A 114 -7.23 1.95 -6.94
C ALA A 114 -7.35 2.98 -8.06
N ILE A 115 -8.53 3.09 -8.64
CA ILE A 115 -8.84 3.94 -9.79
C ILE A 115 -9.86 5.00 -9.36
N HIS A 116 -9.64 6.24 -9.79
CA HIS A 116 -10.58 7.34 -9.61
C HIS A 116 -10.82 8.04 -10.94
N GLU A 117 -12.08 8.05 -11.40
CA GLU A 117 -12.49 8.65 -12.68
C GLU A 117 -11.65 8.15 -13.89
N GLY A 118 -11.29 6.87 -13.88
CA GLY A 118 -10.46 6.24 -14.92
C GLY A 118 -8.95 6.44 -14.76
N ASN A 119 -8.49 7.24 -13.77
CA ASN A 119 -7.07 7.43 -13.48
C ASN A 119 -6.61 6.48 -12.37
N PRO A 120 -5.61 5.61 -12.63
CA PRO A 120 -4.96 4.82 -11.59
C PRO A 120 -4.22 5.74 -10.60
N LEU A 121 -4.50 5.59 -9.31
CA LEU A 121 -3.92 6.44 -8.27
C LEU A 121 -2.76 5.78 -7.54
N TYR A 122 -2.93 4.50 -7.17
CA TYR A 122 -1.93 3.72 -6.46
C TYR A 122 -2.27 2.23 -6.59
N ILE A 123 -1.28 1.38 -6.31
CA ILE A 123 -1.46 -0.07 -6.26
C ILE A 123 -1.30 -0.58 -4.83
N GLU A 124 -2.15 -1.51 -4.43
CA GLU A 124 -2.07 -2.25 -3.17
C GLU A 124 -1.54 -3.65 -3.47
N LEU A 125 -0.35 -3.94 -2.97
CA LEU A 125 0.22 -5.28 -2.98
C LEU A 125 -0.43 -6.16 -1.89
N PRO A 126 -0.33 -7.49 -2.02
CA PRO A 126 -0.54 -8.39 -0.89
C PRO A 126 0.30 -7.95 0.32
N PRO A 127 -0.19 -8.14 1.56
CA PRO A 127 0.51 -7.69 2.77
C PRO A 127 1.89 -8.34 2.93
N SER A 128 2.10 -9.49 2.30
CA SER A 128 3.37 -10.17 2.24
C SER A 128 3.60 -10.79 0.87
N VAL A 129 4.82 -10.72 0.38
CA VAL A 129 5.25 -11.39 -0.87
C VAL A 129 6.34 -12.40 -0.58
N ALA A 130 6.36 -13.50 -1.33
CA ALA A 130 7.43 -14.47 -1.28
C ALA A 130 8.43 -14.16 -2.40
N LEU A 131 9.65 -13.78 -2.03
CA LEU A 131 10.72 -13.47 -2.98
C LEU A 131 11.90 -14.42 -2.77
N ARG A 132 12.55 -14.84 -3.86
CA ARG A 132 13.76 -15.66 -3.82
C ARG A 132 14.98 -14.81 -3.52
N VAL A 133 15.83 -15.27 -2.60
CA VAL A 133 17.15 -14.68 -2.36
C VAL A 133 18.09 -15.03 -3.51
N THR A 134 18.53 -14.02 -4.26
CA THR A 134 19.50 -14.17 -5.36
C THR A 134 20.94 -14.07 -4.86
N TYR A 135 21.19 -13.32 -3.78
CA TYR A 135 22.52 -13.18 -3.21
C TYR A 135 22.47 -12.85 -1.72
N THR A 136 23.32 -13.51 -0.92
CA THR A 136 23.61 -13.12 0.47
C THR A 136 24.93 -13.74 0.91
N GLU A 137 25.66 -13.08 1.81
CA GLU A 137 26.92 -13.63 2.32
C GLU A 137 26.69 -14.89 3.17
N PRO A 138 27.63 -15.86 3.18
CA PRO A 138 27.58 -16.99 4.10
C PRO A 138 27.53 -16.52 5.55
N GLY A 139 26.59 -17.04 6.35
CA GLY A 139 26.53 -16.71 7.77
C GLY A 139 27.82 -17.14 8.48
N LEU A 140 28.45 -16.25 9.24
CA LEU A 140 29.65 -16.56 10.03
C LEU A 140 29.31 -17.61 11.10
N GLN A 141 29.86 -18.81 10.92
CA GLN A 141 29.56 -20.02 11.71
C GLN A 141 29.93 -19.92 13.21
N GLY A 142 30.53 -18.81 13.65
CA GLY A 142 30.93 -18.53 15.03
C GLY A 142 30.01 -17.60 15.81
N ASP A 143 29.03 -16.96 15.17
CA ASP A 143 28.13 -16.02 15.83
C ASP A 143 26.97 -16.77 16.48
N ARG A 144 27.22 -17.34 17.67
CA ARG A 144 26.21 -18.04 18.50
C ARG A 144 25.23 -17.08 19.18
N SER A 145 25.34 -15.77 18.91
CA SER A 145 24.39 -14.74 19.32
C SER A 145 23.22 -14.74 18.33
N SER A 146 22.04 -15.13 18.79
CA SER A 146 20.79 -15.19 18.02
C SER A 146 20.23 -13.84 17.55
N ALA A 147 21.06 -12.81 17.35
CA ALA A 147 20.65 -11.43 17.14
C ALA A 147 21.29 -10.73 15.91
N GLY A 148 22.09 -11.44 15.10
CA GLY A 148 22.65 -10.87 13.87
C GLY A 148 21.63 -10.88 12.72
N SER A 149 21.56 -9.79 11.96
CA SER A 149 20.95 -9.75 10.63
C SER A 149 22.04 -9.53 9.59
N LYS A 150 21.80 -10.01 8.37
CA LYS A 150 22.66 -9.79 7.21
C LYS A 150 21.81 -9.31 6.03
N PRO A 151 22.38 -8.51 5.13
CA PRO A 151 21.69 -8.14 3.90
C PRO A 151 21.55 -9.36 2.97
N ALA A 152 20.39 -9.47 2.34
CA ALA A 152 20.11 -10.40 1.25
C ALA A 152 19.45 -9.64 0.10
N THR A 153 19.98 -9.81 -1.11
CA THR A 153 19.38 -9.33 -2.34
C THR A 153 18.37 -10.37 -2.83
N VAL A 154 17.19 -9.92 -3.22
CA VAL A 154 16.12 -10.78 -3.75
C VAL A 154 15.95 -10.61 -5.26
N GLU A 155 15.08 -11.40 -5.88
CA GLU A 155 14.89 -11.44 -7.34
C GLU A 155 14.40 -10.14 -7.97
N THR A 156 13.74 -9.28 -7.21
CA THR A 156 13.37 -7.91 -7.65
C THR A 156 14.55 -6.92 -7.59
N GLY A 157 15.70 -7.33 -7.03
CA GLY A 157 16.91 -6.51 -6.88
C GLY A 157 17.00 -5.70 -5.59
N ILE A 158 15.96 -5.69 -4.76
CA ILE A 158 16.01 -4.99 -3.47
C ILE A 158 16.85 -5.75 -2.44
N THR A 159 17.35 -5.03 -1.44
CA THR A 159 18.07 -5.61 -0.31
C THR A 159 17.19 -5.63 0.94
N VAL A 160 17.06 -6.79 1.57
CA VAL A 160 16.28 -7.01 2.80
C VAL A 160 17.21 -7.54 3.90
N GLN A 161 16.99 -7.11 5.15
CA GLN A 161 17.71 -7.66 6.30
C GLN A 161 17.09 -9.00 6.70
N VAL A 162 17.90 -10.06 6.65
CA VAL A 162 17.47 -11.43 6.96
C VAL A 162 18.33 -12.05 8.07
N PRO A 163 17.82 -13.06 8.80
CA PRO A 163 18.62 -13.80 9.78
C PRO A 163 19.85 -14.48 9.15
N LEU A 164 20.92 -14.65 9.93
CA LEU A 164 22.19 -15.22 9.46
C LEU A 164 22.08 -16.61 8.80
N PHE A 165 21.06 -17.38 9.18
CA PHE A 165 20.83 -18.74 8.68
C PHE A 165 20.19 -18.81 7.28
N ILE A 166 19.64 -17.70 6.77
CA ILE A 166 19.07 -17.65 5.42
C ILE A 166 20.18 -17.85 4.39
N LYS A 167 19.90 -18.66 3.37
CA LYS A 167 20.85 -18.98 2.31
C LYS A 167 20.36 -18.43 0.98
N GLN A 168 21.27 -18.40 0.02
CA GLN A 168 20.93 -18.16 -1.37
C GLN A 168 19.93 -19.22 -1.86
N ASP A 169 19.08 -18.84 -2.81
CA ASP A 169 18.01 -19.64 -3.42
C ASP A 169 16.86 -20.02 -2.47
N GLU A 170 16.87 -19.58 -1.20
CA GLU A 170 15.73 -19.72 -0.30
C GLU A 170 14.62 -18.71 -0.66
N LEU A 171 13.37 -19.15 -0.53
CA LEU A 171 12.19 -18.31 -0.66
C LEU A 171 11.88 -17.67 0.71
N ILE A 172 11.87 -16.35 0.77
CA ILE A 172 11.59 -15.59 2.00
C ILE A 172 10.31 -14.80 1.85
N LEU A 173 9.55 -14.71 2.93
CA LEU A 173 8.36 -13.90 3.03
C LEU A 173 8.74 -12.51 3.55
N ILE A 174 8.29 -11.47 2.86
CA ILE A 174 8.60 -10.06 3.18
C ILE A 174 7.31 -9.27 3.33
N ASP A 175 7.19 -8.43 4.36
CA ASP A 175 6.07 -7.48 4.50
C ASP A 175 6.23 -6.34 3.49
N THR A 176 5.25 -6.13 2.62
CA THR A 176 5.32 -5.10 1.56
C THR A 176 5.16 -3.68 2.08
N ARG A 177 4.73 -3.50 3.34
CA ARG A 177 4.47 -2.19 3.95
C ARG A 177 5.68 -1.68 4.71
N SER A 178 6.43 -2.57 5.35
CA SER A 178 7.66 -2.21 6.10
C SER A 178 8.94 -2.64 5.41
N GLY A 179 8.87 -3.60 4.49
CA GLY A 179 10.03 -4.22 3.86
C GLY A 179 10.75 -5.25 4.74
N ASP A 180 10.14 -5.63 5.86
CA ASP A 180 10.78 -6.53 6.83
C ASP A 180 10.63 -8.00 6.45
N TYR A 181 11.65 -8.79 6.78
CA TYR A 181 11.58 -10.24 6.73
C TYR A 181 10.54 -10.78 7.73
N LEU A 182 9.61 -11.60 7.25
CA LEU A 182 8.57 -12.25 8.05
C LEU A 182 8.89 -13.72 8.35
N GLY A 183 9.60 -14.41 7.45
CA GLY A 183 9.83 -15.84 7.59
C GLY A 183 10.35 -16.49 6.31
N ARG A 184 10.54 -17.81 6.34
CA ARG A 184 10.70 -18.62 5.13
C ARG A 184 9.32 -18.92 4.56
N ALA A 185 9.18 -18.81 3.26
CA ALA A 185 7.99 -19.29 2.56
C ALA A 185 8.18 -20.79 2.29
N ASN A 186 7.37 -21.62 2.97
CA ASN A 186 7.36 -23.08 2.81
C ASN A 186 6.45 -23.50 1.65
#